data_AF-A0A955WPC5-F1
#
_entry.id   AF-A0A955WPC5-F1
#
_cell.length_a   1.000
_cell.length_b   1.000
_cell.length_c   1.000
_cell.angle_alpha   90.00
_cell.angle_beta   90.00
_cell.angle_gamma   90.00
#
_symmetry.space_group_name_H-M   'P 1'
#
loop_
_entity.id
_entity.type
_entity.pdbx_description
1 polymer ?
#
loop_
_entity_poly.entity_id
_entity_poly.type
_entity_poly.pdbx_seq_one_letter_code
_entity_poly.pdbx_strand_id
1 'polypeptide(L)'
;MGKKFPDYVPPTQIAYLDDEAPTLHLRKCRISVERDGRWVERTFDQAVVNIGAMDDNDLVLPEDTVSRFHCRIYQEDNAYVIQDLGSTNGTFVNKVRVKEAYLRPGCQISLGKARIEFQSVDEKVRIQPSADDRYGDIIGNNVKMRQLFGILEKIAPTDTTVVIEGETGTGKEVVARILHANSARAQRPFVAVNVAALPAELLESELFGHGKGAFTGAGAAHRGLFEAAHEGTLFLDEI
;
A
#
# COMPACT_ATOMS: atom_id res chain seq x y z
N MET A 1 18.75 -21.55 18.98
CA MET A 1 18.10 -20.49 19.78
C MET A 1 17.44 -19.53 18.79
N GLY A 2 16.11 -19.52 18.73
CA GLY A 2 15.37 -19.00 17.59
C GLY A 2 15.33 -17.48 17.50
N LYS A 3 15.53 -16.95 16.29
CA LYS A 3 14.98 -15.65 15.91
C LYS A 3 13.47 -15.85 15.66
N LYS A 4 12.69 -15.80 16.74
CA LYS A 4 11.26 -15.50 16.70
C LYS A 4 11.16 -13.96 16.64
N PHE A 5 10.22 -13.42 15.85
CA PHE A 5 9.99 -12.01 15.49
C PHE A 5 10.67 -11.53 14.19
N PRO A 6 9.94 -10.83 13.30
CA PRO A 6 10.41 -10.55 11.94
C PRO A 6 11.44 -9.40 11.94
N ASP A 7 12.38 -9.49 11.00
CA ASP A 7 13.33 -8.42 10.73
C ASP A 7 12.55 -7.16 10.28
N TYR A 8 12.74 -6.07 11.02
CA TYR A 8 12.12 -4.77 10.80
C TYR A 8 12.49 -4.22 9.41
N VAL A 9 11.49 -4.01 8.55
CA VAL A 9 11.67 -3.37 7.23
C VAL A 9 11.17 -1.92 7.34
N PRO A 10 12.02 -0.90 7.08
CA PRO A 10 11.66 0.50 7.30
C PRO A 10 10.58 0.97 6.33
N PRO A 11 9.64 1.83 6.75
CA PRO A 11 8.51 2.30 5.94
C PRO A 11 8.96 3.12 4.73
N THR A 12 8.07 3.33 3.76
CA THR A 12 8.28 4.30 2.67
C THR A 12 8.57 5.67 3.29
N GLN A 13 9.77 6.18 3.05
CA GLN A 13 10.24 7.47 3.53
C GLN A 13 10.57 8.35 2.33
N ILE A 14 10.16 9.62 2.42
CA ILE A 14 10.66 10.70 1.57
C ILE A 14 11.79 11.35 2.34
N ALA A 15 12.99 11.34 1.77
CA ALA A 15 14.10 12.13 2.29
C ALA A 15 14.16 13.45 1.51
N TYR A 16 13.86 14.56 2.19
CA TYR A 16 14.21 15.91 1.73
C TYR A 16 15.64 16.18 2.21
N LEU A 17 16.63 15.97 1.34
CA LEU A 17 17.99 16.45 1.56
C LEU A 17 18.05 17.83 0.91
N ASP A 18 18.31 18.86 1.72
CA ASP A 18 18.48 20.23 1.24
C ASP A 18 19.49 20.24 0.06
N ASP A 19 19.08 20.91 -1.03
CA ASP A 19 19.77 21.04 -2.33
C ASP A 19 19.81 19.82 -3.29
N GLU A 20 19.20 18.67 -2.98
CA GLU A 20 19.01 17.55 -3.93
C GLU A 20 17.55 17.26 -4.28
N ALA A 21 17.29 16.71 -5.47
CA ALA A 21 15.93 16.30 -5.86
C ALA A 21 15.39 15.25 -4.86
N PRO A 22 14.14 15.37 -4.38
CA PRO A 22 13.61 14.46 -3.36
C PRO A 22 13.69 13.02 -3.85
N THR A 23 14.12 12.12 -2.97
CA THR A 23 14.18 10.69 -3.25
C THR A 23 13.06 9.98 -2.49
N LEU A 24 12.26 9.22 -3.22
CA LEU A 24 11.17 8.41 -2.67
C LEU A 24 11.62 6.96 -2.62
N HIS A 25 11.56 6.37 -1.42
CA HIS A 25 11.79 4.95 -1.23
C HIS A 25 10.50 4.17 -1.52
N LEU A 26 10.39 3.64 -2.73
CA LEU A 26 9.28 2.77 -3.11
C LEU A 26 9.68 1.32 -2.90
N ARG A 27 8.82 0.56 -2.23
CA ARG A 27 8.90 -0.89 -2.19
C ARG A 27 8.31 -1.42 -3.48
N LYS A 28 9.13 -2.07 -4.30
CA LYS A 28 8.66 -2.74 -5.51
C LYS A 28 8.63 -4.24 -5.31
N CYS A 29 7.56 -4.86 -5.80
CA CYS A 29 7.46 -6.31 -5.91
C CYS A 29 8.25 -6.74 -7.14
N ARG A 30 9.35 -7.47 -6.95
CA ARG A 30 10.08 -8.11 -8.06
C ARG A 30 9.78 -9.59 -8.06
N ILE A 31 9.37 -10.09 -9.22
CA ILE A 31 9.09 -11.50 -9.43
C ILE A 31 10.01 -11.99 -10.55
N SER A 32 10.84 -12.98 -10.24
CA SER A 32 11.61 -13.72 -11.23
C SER A 32 10.81 -14.94 -11.64
N VAL A 33 10.61 -15.17 -12.94
CA VAL A 33 9.85 -16.32 -13.47
C VAL A 33 10.79 -17.28 -14.17
N GLU A 34 10.71 -18.57 -13.84
CA GLU A 34 11.45 -19.62 -14.54
C GLU A 34 10.78 -19.91 -15.91
N ARG A 35 11.53 -19.74 -17.00
CA ARG A 35 11.14 -20.03 -18.39
C ARG A 35 12.28 -20.74 -19.10
N ASP A 36 12.05 -21.96 -19.57
CA ASP A 36 13.03 -22.75 -20.33
C ASP A 36 14.43 -22.81 -19.65
N GLY A 37 14.44 -22.95 -18.32
CA GLY A 37 15.66 -23.00 -17.51
C GLY A 37 16.36 -21.64 -17.31
N ARG A 38 15.72 -20.52 -17.68
CA ARG A 38 16.20 -19.15 -17.44
C ARG A 38 15.23 -18.40 -16.53
N TRP A 39 15.76 -17.48 -15.73
CA TRP A 39 14.95 -16.58 -14.92
C TRP A 39 14.75 -15.25 -15.64
N VAL A 40 13.49 -14.85 -15.78
CA VAL A 40 13.10 -13.56 -16.37
C VAL A 40 12.47 -12.70 -15.29
N GLU A 41 13.06 -11.53 -15.04
CA GLU A 41 12.56 -10.61 -14.01
C GLU A 41 11.41 -9.73 -14.52
N ARG A 42 10.47 -9.46 -13.63
CA ARG A 42 9.43 -8.43 -13.75
C ARG A 42 9.37 -7.66 -12.44
N THR A 43 9.27 -6.33 -12.54
CA THR A 43 9.14 -5.45 -11.38
C THR A 43 7.80 -4.74 -11.47
N PHE A 44 7.07 -4.72 -10.37
CA PHE A 44 5.74 -4.14 -10.23
C PHE A 44 5.80 -3.04 -9.16
N ASP A 45 5.22 -1.89 -9.47
CA ASP A 45 5.11 -0.70 -8.61
C ASP A 45 3.69 -0.49 -8.06
N GLN A 46 2.77 -1.40 -8.38
CA GLN A 46 1.40 -1.45 -7.88
C GLN A 46 1.28 -2.26 -6.58
N ALA A 47 0.31 -1.89 -5.73
CA ALA A 47 0.09 -2.50 -4.42
C ALA A 47 -0.39 -3.97 -4.49
N VAL A 48 -1.01 -4.37 -5.60
CA VAL A 48 -1.53 -5.72 -5.83
C VAL A 48 -1.07 -6.21 -7.18
N VAL A 49 -0.47 -7.40 -7.23
CA VAL A 49 -0.04 -8.09 -8.45
C VAL A 49 -0.84 -9.38 -8.56
N ASN A 50 -1.77 -9.43 -9.51
CA ASN A 50 -2.55 -10.62 -9.85
C ASN A 50 -1.74 -11.53 -10.77
N ILE A 51 -1.80 -12.83 -10.50
CA ILE A 51 -0.99 -13.84 -11.19
C ILE A 51 -1.91 -14.97 -11.64
N GLY A 52 -1.83 -15.32 -12.92
CA GLY A 52 -2.66 -16.36 -13.51
C GLY A 52 -2.37 -16.60 -14.99
N ALA A 53 -3.14 -17.51 -15.61
CA ALA A 53 -2.95 -17.87 -17.01
C ALA A 53 -3.67 -16.95 -18.01
N MET A 54 -4.64 -16.16 -17.53
CA MET A 54 -5.38 -15.21 -18.37
C MET A 54 -4.58 -13.91 -18.54
N ASP A 55 -4.77 -13.25 -19.68
CA ASP A 55 -4.13 -11.99 -20.08
C ASP A 55 -4.55 -10.78 -19.22
N ASP A 56 -5.70 -10.85 -18.55
CA ASP A 56 -6.15 -9.85 -17.57
C ASP A 56 -5.30 -9.81 -16.28
N ASN A 57 -4.32 -10.70 -16.09
CA ASN A 57 -3.42 -10.67 -14.94
C ASN A 57 -2.19 -9.80 -15.19
N ASP A 58 -1.69 -9.20 -14.11
CA ASP A 58 -0.46 -8.40 -14.13
C ASP A 58 0.78 -9.25 -14.46
N LEU A 59 0.83 -10.48 -13.92
CA LEU A 59 1.80 -11.49 -14.30
C LEU A 59 1.12 -12.69 -14.95
N VAL A 60 1.24 -12.76 -16.28
CA VAL A 60 0.68 -13.85 -17.08
C VAL A 60 1.63 -15.06 -17.12
N LEU A 61 1.14 -16.20 -16.64
CA LEU A 61 1.80 -17.49 -16.68
C LEU A 61 0.96 -18.45 -17.55
N PRO A 62 1.19 -18.52 -18.87
CA PRO A 62 0.36 -19.26 -19.83
C PRO A 62 0.68 -20.76 -19.80
N GLU A 63 0.57 -21.37 -18.62
CA GLU A 63 0.72 -22.80 -18.42
C GLU A 63 -0.63 -23.42 -18.14
N ASP A 64 -0.89 -24.60 -18.71
CA ASP A 64 -2.12 -25.37 -18.54
C ASP A 64 -2.44 -25.72 -17.07
N THR A 65 -1.39 -25.82 -16.26
CA THR A 65 -1.49 -26.09 -14.81
C THR A 65 -1.70 -24.85 -13.95
N VAL A 66 -1.72 -23.65 -14.53
CA VAL A 66 -2.00 -22.40 -13.83
C VAL A 66 -3.47 -22.01 -14.07
N SER A 67 -4.24 -21.82 -13.00
CA SER A 67 -5.62 -21.30 -13.11
C SER A 67 -5.66 -19.89 -13.72
N ARG A 68 -6.78 -19.53 -14.35
CA ARG A 68 -6.99 -18.22 -15.01
C ARG A 68 -6.66 -17.05 -14.09
N PHE A 69 -7.13 -17.11 -12.84
CA PHE A 69 -6.74 -16.24 -11.74
C PHE A 69 -6.26 -17.17 -10.61
N HIS A 70 -4.95 -17.25 -10.38
CA HIS A 70 -4.38 -18.29 -9.52
C HIS A 70 -4.15 -17.78 -8.10
N CYS A 71 -3.42 -16.68 -8.00
CA CYS A 71 -3.10 -16.02 -6.74
C CYS A 71 -2.89 -14.53 -6.98
N ARG A 72 -2.83 -13.77 -5.89
CA ARG A 72 -2.36 -12.39 -5.91
C ARG A 72 -1.30 -12.19 -4.84
N ILE A 73 -0.36 -11.31 -5.12
CA ILE A 73 0.58 -10.78 -4.14
C ILE A 73 0.17 -9.35 -3.85
N TYR A 74 -0.01 -8.99 -2.59
CA TYR A 74 -0.31 -7.61 -2.20
C TYR A 74 0.53 -7.18 -1.02
N GLN A 75 0.71 -5.88 -0.88
CA GLN A 75 1.30 -5.31 0.31
C GLN A 75 0.25 -5.25 1.43
N GLU A 76 0.67 -5.61 2.65
CA GLU A 76 -0.08 -5.43 3.89
C GLU A 76 0.90 -4.84 4.91
N ASP A 77 0.62 -3.61 5.37
CA ASP A 77 1.49 -2.82 6.24
C ASP A 77 2.94 -2.75 5.72
N ASN A 78 3.83 -3.55 6.31
CA ASN A 78 5.25 -3.62 6.01
C ASN A 78 5.71 -4.95 5.41
N ALA A 79 4.78 -5.79 4.95
CA ALA A 79 5.07 -7.08 4.38
C ALA A 79 4.34 -7.29 3.05
N TYR A 80 4.81 -8.28 2.29
CA TYR A 80 4.07 -8.79 1.14
C TYR A 80 3.35 -10.06 1.56
N VAL A 81 2.10 -10.19 1.13
CA VAL A 81 1.25 -11.35 1.37
C VAL A 81 0.90 -11.97 0.02
N ILE A 82 1.02 -13.28 -0.10
CA ILE A 82 0.44 -14.04 -1.21
C ILE A 82 -0.85 -14.69 -0.76
N GLN A 83 -1.88 -14.61 -1.60
CA GLN A 83 -3.18 -15.23 -1.38
C GLN A 83 -3.60 -16.06 -2.58
N ASP A 84 -3.97 -17.32 -2.33
CA ASP A 84 -4.54 -18.24 -3.31
C ASP A 84 -6.01 -17.89 -3.59
N LEU A 85 -6.36 -17.72 -4.87
CA LEU A 85 -7.72 -17.33 -5.29
C LEU A 85 -8.64 -18.53 -5.54
N GLY A 86 -8.39 -19.65 -4.88
CA GLY A 86 -9.12 -20.90 -5.11
C GLY A 86 -8.62 -21.67 -6.32
N SER A 87 -7.31 -21.64 -6.57
CA SER A 87 -6.70 -22.31 -7.71
C SER A 87 -6.89 -23.83 -7.67
N THR A 88 -6.93 -24.45 -8.85
CA THR A 88 -7.13 -25.91 -8.99
C THR A 88 -5.96 -26.69 -8.42
N ASN A 89 -4.73 -26.29 -8.76
CA ASN A 89 -3.51 -26.98 -8.34
C ASN A 89 -2.94 -26.47 -7.01
N GLY A 90 -3.45 -25.35 -6.49
CA GLY A 90 -2.98 -24.74 -5.26
C GLY A 90 -1.74 -23.87 -5.44
N THR A 91 -1.63 -22.85 -4.59
CA THR A 91 -0.44 -22.02 -4.43
C THR A 91 0.49 -22.63 -3.38
N PHE A 92 1.78 -22.73 -3.70
CA PHE A 92 2.80 -23.23 -2.76
C PHE A 92 3.88 -22.19 -2.53
N VAL A 93 4.28 -21.99 -1.27
CA VAL A 93 5.43 -21.16 -0.88
C VAL A 93 6.45 -22.06 -0.20
N ASN A 94 7.69 -22.09 -0.69
CA ASN A 94 8.76 -22.94 -0.21
C ASN A 94 8.31 -24.41 -0.05
N LYS A 95 7.55 -24.92 -1.04
CA LYS A 95 6.96 -26.28 -1.11
C LYS A 95 5.82 -26.56 -0.12
N VAL A 96 5.37 -25.58 0.66
CA VAL A 96 4.21 -25.70 1.55
C VAL A 96 2.99 -25.11 0.85
N ARG A 97 1.87 -25.84 0.81
CA ARG A 97 0.62 -25.33 0.25
C ARG A 97 0.04 -24.28 1.17
N VAL A 98 -0.32 -23.12 0.63
CA VAL A 98 -0.86 -21.99 1.41
C VAL A 98 -2.19 -21.52 0.83
N LYS A 99 -3.07 -21.03 1.71
CA LYS A 99 -4.20 -20.18 1.30
C LYS A 99 -3.81 -18.71 1.36
N GLU A 100 -3.01 -18.36 2.34
CA GLU A 100 -2.44 -17.04 2.54
C GLU A 100 -1.10 -17.19 3.27
N ALA A 101 -0.09 -16.39 2.91
CA ALA A 101 1.21 -16.41 3.57
C ALA A 101 1.99 -15.11 3.37
N TYR A 102 2.73 -14.69 4.41
CA TYR A 102 3.73 -13.64 4.28
C TYR A 102 4.93 -14.11 3.45
N LEU A 103 5.37 -13.26 2.54
CA LEU A 103 6.54 -13.47 1.69
C LEU A 103 7.77 -12.76 2.26
N ARG A 104 8.91 -13.44 2.14
CA ARG A 104 10.23 -12.85 2.38
C ARG A 104 11.03 -12.88 1.08
N PRO A 105 11.98 -11.95 0.88
CA PRO A 105 12.91 -12.03 -0.25
C PRO A 105 13.55 -13.41 -0.36
N GLY A 106 13.53 -13.99 -1.56
CA GLY A 106 13.99 -15.34 -1.85
C GLY A 106 12.94 -16.44 -1.68
N CYS A 107 11.70 -16.12 -1.30
CA CYS A 107 10.60 -17.09 -1.28
C CYS A 107 10.38 -17.67 -2.68
N GLN A 108 10.43 -19.01 -2.78
CA GLN A 108 10.08 -19.73 -3.99
C GLN A 108 8.60 -20.05 -4.00
N ILE A 109 7.90 -19.67 -5.05
CA ILE A 109 6.47 -19.89 -5.21
C ILE A 109 6.25 -20.82 -6.41
N SER A 110 5.41 -21.84 -6.23
CA SER A 110 5.01 -22.74 -7.30
C SER A 110 3.51 -22.64 -7.54
N LEU A 111 3.14 -22.47 -8.81
CA LEU A 111 1.76 -22.38 -9.31
C LEU A 111 1.60 -23.44 -10.41
N GLY A 112 1.13 -24.63 -10.06
CA GLY A 112 1.21 -25.76 -10.98
C GLY A 112 2.66 -26.12 -11.32
N LYS A 113 3.03 -26.11 -12.60
CA LYS A 113 4.41 -26.32 -13.10
C LYS A 113 5.24 -25.04 -13.10
N ALA A 114 4.61 -23.87 -13.06
CA ALA A 114 5.30 -22.59 -13.06
C ALA A 114 6.02 -22.38 -11.73
N ARG A 115 7.26 -21.91 -11.80
CA ARG A 115 8.03 -21.48 -10.63
C ARG A 115 8.39 -20.02 -10.74
N ILE A 116 8.15 -19.30 -9.66
CA ILE A 116 8.53 -17.90 -9.52
C ILE A 116 9.29 -17.71 -8.20
N GLU A 117 10.14 -16.69 -8.16
CA GLU A 117 10.84 -16.27 -6.95
C GLU A 117 10.46 -14.84 -6.64
N PHE A 118 10.07 -14.60 -5.38
CA PHE A 118 9.73 -13.27 -4.90
C PHE A 118 10.95 -12.56 -4.31
N GLN A 119 11.12 -11.30 -4.68
CA GLN A 119 12.10 -10.38 -4.11
C GLN A 119 11.40 -9.05 -3.79
N SER A 120 11.70 -8.45 -2.63
CA SER A 120 11.33 -7.07 -2.35
C SER A 120 12.51 -6.16 -2.68
N VAL A 121 12.30 -5.14 -3.49
CA VAL A 121 13.34 -4.18 -3.85
C VAL A 121 12.97 -2.82 -3.28
N ASP A 122 13.81 -2.31 -2.38
CA ASP A 122 13.76 -0.92 -1.96
C ASP A 122 14.45 -0.07 -3.04
N GLU A 123 13.68 0.53 -3.93
CA GLU A 123 14.21 1.41 -4.96
C GLU A 123 14.13 2.86 -4.49
N LYS A 124 15.29 3.53 -4.43
CA LYS A 124 15.37 4.99 -4.32
C LYS A 124 15.01 5.59 -5.67
N VAL A 125 13.77 6.02 -5.83
CA VAL A 125 13.36 6.72 -7.03
C VAL A 125 13.61 8.21 -6.85
N ARG A 126 14.46 8.79 -7.71
CA ARG A 126 14.54 10.25 -7.82
C ARG A 126 13.21 10.76 -8.34
N ILE A 127 12.58 11.63 -7.58
CA ILE A 127 11.36 12.30 -7.99
C ILE A 127 11.72 13.25 -9.12
N GLN A 128 11.18 12.96 -10.31
CA GLN A 128 11.18 13.92 -11.39
C GLN A 128 9.99 14.86 -11.20
N PRO A 129 10.14 16.17 -11.44
CA PRO A 129 9.00 17.07 -11.49
C PRO A 129 7.98 16.54 -12.51
N SER A 130 6.71 16.49 -12.14
CA SER A 130 5.62 16.18 -13.07
C SER A 130 5.67 17.12 -14.28
N ALA A 131 5.27 16.61 -15.45
CA ALA A 131 5.20 17.41 -16.66
C ALA A 131 4.07 18.45 -16.57
N ASP A 132 3.02 18.13 -15.83
CA ASP A 132 1.83 18.94 -15.66
C ASP A 132 2.01 20.02 -14.59
N ASP A 133 1.27 21.12 -14.75
CA ASP A 133 1.21 22.23 -13.80
C ASP A 133 0.09 22.07 -12.76
N ARG A 134 -0.53 20.88 -12.74
CA ARG A 134 -1.67 20.55 -11.89
C ARG A 134 -1.66 19.07 -11.52
N TYR A 135 -2.23 18.76 -10.37
CA TYR A 135 -2.55 17.40 -9.98
C TYR A 135 -3.84 17.42 -9.15
N GLY A 136 -4.90 16.83 -9.69
CA GLY A 136 -6.26 17.05 -9.17
C GLY A 136 -6.63 18.53 -9.17
N ASP A 137 -7.10 19.03 -8.03
CA ASP A 137 -7.49 20.44 -7.84
C ASP A 137 -6.32 21.36 -7.44
N ILE A 138 -5.11 20.83 -7.20
CA ILE A 138 -3.94 21.66 -6.89
C ILE A 138 -3.31 22.15 -8.18
N ILE A 139 -3.06 23.45 -8.26
CA ILE A 139 -2.36 24.12 -9.36
C ILE A 139 -1.03 24.66 -8.84
N GLY A 140 0.06 24.42 -9.58
CA GLY A 140 1.39 24.87 -9.23
C GLY A 140 2.39 24.68 -10.36
N ASN A 141 2.90 25.77 -10.92
CA ASN A 141 3.83 25.72 -12.06
C ASN A 141 5.32 25.75 -11.67
N ASN A 142 5.63 25.93 -10.39
CA ASN A 142 7.01 25.95 -9.91
C ASN A 142 7.58 24.53 -9.75
N VAL A 143 8.91 24.41 -9.75
CA VAL A 143 9.60 23.10 -9.70
C VAL A 143 9.25 22.31 -8.43
N LYS A 144 9.13 22.96 -7.27
CA LYS A 144 8.82 22.31 -5.99
C LYS A 144 7.41 21.70 -6.01
N MET A 145 6.43 22.41 -6.55
CA MET A 145 5.06 21.90 -6.71
C MET A 145 5.01 20.73 -7.69
N ARG A 146 5.73 20.83 -8.82
CA ARG A 146 5.80 19.71 -9.77
C ARG A 146 6.53 18.50 -9.19
N GLN A 147 7.51 18.69 -8.30
CA GLN A 147 8.10 17.59 -7.53
C GLN A 147 7.09 16.97 -6.56
N LEU A 148 6.30 17.80 -5.86
CA LEU A 148 5.20 17.30 -5.02
C LEU A 148 4.21 16.48 -5.86
N PHE A 149 3.81 16.94 -7.04
CA PHE A 149 2.93 16.17 -7.93
C PHE A 149 3.53 14.80 -8.30
N GLY A 150 4.82 14.76 -8.68
CA GLY A 150 5.50 13.49 -8.95
C GLY A 150 5.60 12.55 -7.74
N ILE A 151 5.62 13.08 -6.52
CA ILE A 151 5.51 12.28 -5.28
C ILE A 151 4.08 11.73 -5.14
N LEU A 152 3.06 12.60 -5.27
CA LEU A 152 1.67 12.22 -5.09
C LEU A 152 1.22 11.18 -6.13
N GLU A 153 1.65 11.30 -7.39
CA GLU A 153 1.43 10.33 -8.47
C GLU A 153 1.94 8.92 -8.10
N LYS A 154 3.08 8.86 -7.40
CA LYS A 154 3.70 7.58 -6.99
C LYS A 154 3.11 7.00 -5.71
N ILE A 155 2.66 7.84 -4.79
CA ILE A 155 2.11 7.40 -3.50
C ILE A 155 0.63 7.04 -3.62
N ALA A 156 -0.16 7.78 -4.39
CA ALA A 156 -1.60 7.57 -4.51
C ALA A 156 -2.03 6.12 -4.83
N PRO A 157 -1.39 5.36 -5.76
CA PRO A 157 -1.78 3.97 -6.03
C PRO A 157 -1.34 2.96 -4.97
N THR A 158 -0.60 3.38 -3.95
CA THR A 158 -0.08 2.50 -2.88
C THR A 158 -1.03 2.44 -1.69
N ASP A 159 -0.83 1.44 -0.83
CA ASP A 159 -1.57 1.24 0.42
C ASP A 159 -0.86 1.83 1.66
N THR A 160 0.26 2.56 1.45
CA THR A 160 1.12 3.04 2.53
C THR A 160 0.46 4.13 3.38
N THR A 161 0.83 4.17 4.66
CA THR A 161 0.54 5.31 5.54
C THR A 161 1.39 6.52 5.14
N VAL A 162 0.79 7.69 5.05
CA VAL A 162 1.43 8.94 4.62
C VAL A 162 1.42 9.96 5.75
N VAL A 163 2.58 10.57 6.01
CA VAL A 163 2.70 11.76 6.86
C VAL A 163 2.88 12.97 5.96
N ILE A 164 2.05 13.99 6.15
CA ILE A 164 2.08 15.24 5.38
C ILE A 164 2.59 16.35 6.29
N GLU A 165 3.79 16.83 6.03
CA GLU A 165 4.41 17.93 6.77
C GLU A 165 4.26 19.25 6.03
N GLY A 166 4.04 20.34 6.77
CA GLY A 166 3.92 21.67 6.21
C GLY A 166 3.33 22.65 7.21
N GLU A 167 3.63 23.94 7.01
CA GLU A 167 3.11 25.03 7.85
C GLU A 167 1.57 25.07 7.84
N THR A 168 0.98 25.69 8.86
CA THR A 168 -0.47 25.90 8.92
C THR A 168 -0.95 26.70 7.71
N GLY A 169 -2.04 26.26 7.07
CA GLY A 169 -2.60 26.93 5.89
C GLY A 169 -1.96 26.59 4.55
N THR A 170 -0.97 25.68 4.50
CA THR A 170 -0.33 25.24 3.23
C THR A 170 -1.17 24.25 2.41
N GLY A 171 -2.37 23.90 2.86
CA GLY A 171 -3.29 23.02 2.13
C GLY A 171 -3.05 21.53 2.34
N LYS A 172 -2.53 21.09 3.50
CA LYS A 172 -2.30 19.68 3.84
C LYS A 172 -3.55 18.79 3.64
N GLU A 173 -4.73 19.28 4.03
CA GLU A 173 -5.99 18.57 3.81
C GLU A 173 -6.30 18.38 2.31
N VAL A 174 -5.98 19.38 1.47
CA VAL A 174 -6.16 19.29 0.01
C VAL A 174 -5.27 18.19 -0.55
N VAL A 175 -4.02 18.10 -0.09
CA VAL A 175 -3.10 17.01 -0.46
C VAL A 175 -3.66 15.65 -0.05
N ALA A 176 -4.17 15.50 1.17
CA ALA A 176 -4.77 14.25 1.65
C ALA A 176 -5.99 13.82 0.80
N ARG A 177 -6.86 14.76 0.44
CA ARG A 177 -8.03 14.50 -0.42
C ARG A 177 -7.61 14.06 -1.82
N ILE A 178 -6.58 14.67 -2.39
CA ILE A 178 -6.07 14.31 -3.71
C ILE A 178 -5.40 12.93 -3.70
N LEU A 179 -4.65 12.59 -2.66
CA LEU A 179 -4.12 11.23 -2.49
C LEU A 179 -5.25 10.21 -2.48
N HIS A 180 -6.30 10.45 -1.69
CA HIS A 180 -7.46 9.58 -1.64
C HIS A 180 -8.15 9.45 -3.01
N ALA A 181 -8.43 10.59 -3.66
CA ALA A 181 -9.13 10.64 -4.95
C ALA A 181 -8.38 9.96 -6.10
N ASN A 182 -7.04 9.87 -6.02
CA ASN A 182 -6.20 9.21 -7.02
C ASN A 182 -5.72 7.81 -6.58
N SER A 183 -6.27 7.28 -5.48
CA SER A 183 -5.94 5.94 -4.98
C SER A 183 -6.91 4.87 -5.46
N ALA A 184 -6.56 3.60 -5.24
CA ALA A 184 -7.48 2.47 -5.41
C ALA A 184 -8.73 2.57 -4.50
N ARG A 185 -8.73 3.47 -3.51
CA ARG A 185 -9.82 3.69 -2.53
C ARG A 185 -10.66 4.93 -2.85
N ALA A 186 -10.52 5.55 -4.02
CA ALA A 186 -11.21 6.80 -4.38
C ALA A 186 -12.75 6.75 -4.30
N GLN A 187 -13.34 5.56 -4.41
CA GLN A 187 -14.79 5.34 -4.29
C GLN A 187 -15.21 4.90 -2.88
N ARG A 188 -14.29 4.93 -1.91
CA ARG A 188 -14.49 4.52 -0.51
C ARG A 188 -14.59 5.75 0.39
N PRO A 189 -14.99 5.61 1.67
CA PRO A 189 -15.10 6.75 2.56
C PRO A 189 -13.76 7.48 2.77
N PHE A 190 -13.81 8.81 2.74
CA PHE A 190 -12.74 9.68 3.23
C PHE A 190 -13.23 10.38 4.50
N VAL A 191 -12.66 10.01 5.64
CA VAL A 191 -12.99 10.59 6.95
C VAL A 191 -11.84 11.49 7.36
N ALA A 192 -12.10 12.79 7.48
CA ALA A 192 -11.13 13.76 8.00
C ALA A 192 -11.56 14.20 9.40
N VAL A 193 -10.59 14.21 10.32
CA VAL A 193 -10.79 14.70 11.69
C VAL A 193 -9.64 15.61 12.07
N ASN A 194 -9.98 16.74 12.69
CA ASN A 194 -8.99 17.58 13.35
C ASN A 194 -8.83 17.07 14.78
N VAL A 195 -7.67 16.48 15.09
CA VAL A 195 -7.40 15.87 16.39
C VAL A 195 -7.31 16.93 17.49
N ALA A 196 -6.79 18.11 17.18
CA ALA A 196 -6.71 19.22 18.13
C ALA A 196 -8.08 19.80 18.54
N ALA A 197 -9.14 19.53 17.76
CA ALA A 197 -10.50 19.93 18.09
C ALA A 197 -11.21 18.94 19.03
N LEU A 198 -10.67 17.73 19.23
CA LEU A 198 -11.25 16.72 20.11
C LEU A 198 -10.72 16.86 21.54
N PRO A 199 -11.59 16.81 22.57
CA PRO A 199 -11.14 16.69 23.95
C PRO A 199 -10.35 15.40 24.15
N ALA A 200 -9.21 15.48 24.86
CA ALA A 200 -8.34 14.33 25.10
C ALA A 200 -9.07 13.13 25.75
N GLU A 201 -10.04 13.42 26.62
CA GLU A 201 -10.86 12.40 27.30
C GLU A 201 -11.81 11.64 26.35
N LEU A 202 -12.16 12.23 25.20
CA LEU A 202 -13.06 11.63 24.21
C LEU A 202 -12.31 11.03 23.02
N LEU A 203 -11.03 11.36 22.84
CA LEU A 203 -10.25 10.97 21.66
C LEU A 203 -10.30 9.46 21.39
N GLU A 204 -10.11 8.64 22.42
CA GLU A 204 -10.14 7.17 22.27
C GLU A 204 -11.54 6.67 21.86
N SER A 205 -12.58 7.21 22.49
CA SER A 205 -13.98 6.87 22.17
C SER A 205 -14.37 7.31 20.76
N GLU A 206 -13.88 8.46 20.29
CA GLU A 206 -14.13 8.93 18.92
C GLU A 206 -13.38 8.07 17.89
N LEU A 207 -12.10 7.78 18.13
CA LEU A 207 -11.28 6.99 17.20
C LEU A 207 -11.80 5.55 17.07
N PHE A 208 -12.02 4.88 18.19
CA PHE A 208 -12.29 3.43 18.22
C PHE A 208 -13.76 3.08 18.43
N GLY A 209 -14.58 4.04 18.87
CA GLY A 209 -15.97 3.79 19.24
C GLY A 209 -16.11 3.08 20.59
N HIS A 210 -17.35 2.83 20.98
CA HIS A 210 -17.65 2.06 22.19
C HIS A 210 -19.00 1.35 22.08
N GLY A 211 -19.10 0.19 22.75
CA GLY A 211 -20.36 -0.51 22.93
C GLY A 211 -21.24 0.18 23.98
N LYS A 212 -22.56 -0.06 23.90
CA LYS A 212 -23.49 0.40 24.93
C LYS A 212 -23.07 -0.17 26.30
N GLY A 213 -22.96 0.71 27.30
CA GLY A 213 -22.55 0.32 28.66
C GLY A 213 -21.05 0.13 28.87
N ALA A 214 -20.20 0.54 27.93
CA ALA A 214 -18.74 0.48 28.08
C ALA A 214 -18.21 1.33 29.26
N PHE A 215 -18.90 2.43 29.61
CA PHE A 215 -18.60 3.28 30.77
C PHE A 215 -19.88 3.91 31.34
N THR A 216 -19.78 4.52 32.52
CA THR A 216 -20.90 5.25 33.16
C THR A 216 -21.31 6.45 32.30
N GLY A 217 -22.45 6.36 31.62
CA GLY A 217 -22.93 7.36 30.67
C GLY A 217 -23.01 6.89 29.22
N ALA A 218 -22.48 5.70 28.89
CA ALA A 218 -22.55 5.09 27.55
C ALA A 218 -23.95 4.55 27.23
N GLY A 219 -24.92 5.45 27.04
CA GLY A 219 -26.34 5.13 26.82
C GLY A 219 -26.64 4.43 25.49
N ALA A 220 -25.80 4.63 24.48
CA ALA A 220 -25.89 4.01 23.16
C ALA A 220 -24.50 3.54 22.69
N ALA A 221 -24.47 2.67 21.69
CA ALA A 221 -23.21 2.32 21.02
C ALA A 221 -22.82 3.43 20.04
N HIS A 222 -21.51 3.68 19.93
CA HIS A 222 -20.92 4.67 19.03
C HIS A 222 -19.93 3.97 18.10
N ARG A 223 -20.06 4.19 16.79
CA ARG A 223 -19.10 3.69 15.78
C ARG A 223 -17.89 4.62 15.71
N GLY A 224 -16.68 4.10 15.84
CA GLY A 224 -15.46 4.92 15.82
C GLY A 224 -15.11 5.44 14.42
N LEU A 225 -14.21 6.42 14.35
CA LEU A 225 -13.68 6.99 13.11
C LEU A 225 -12.95 5.95 12.25
N PHE A 226 -12.22 5.00 12.86
CA PHE A 226 -11.62 3.88 12.13
C PHE A 226 -12.68 3.01 11.44
N GLU A 227 -13.81 2.79 12.10
CA GLU A 227 -14.92 2.02 11.54
C GLU A 227 -15.66 2.80 10.46
N ALA A 228 -15.81 4.12 10.63
CA ALA A 228 -16.40 5.01 9.63
C ALA A 228 -15.54 5.08 8.35
N ALA A 229 -14.22 4.96 8.48
CA ALA A 229 -13.25 4.97 7.38
C ALA A 229 -12.96 3.58 6.79
N HIS A 230 -13.75 2.56 7.13
CA HIS A 230 -13.49 1.17 6.72
C HIS A 230 -13.32 1.04 5.19
N GLU A 231 -12.25 0.35 4.80
CA GLU A 231 -11.79 0.17 3.41
C GLU A 231 -11.47 1.48 2.65
N GLY A 232 -11.48 2.62 3.33
CA GLY A 232 -11.23 3.95 2.79
C GLY A 232 -9.96 4.59 3.35
N THR A 233 -10.07 5.86 3.73
CA THR A 233 -8.97 6.68 4.24
C THR A 233 -9.42 7.47 5.46
N LEU A 234 -8.63 7.40 6.53
CA LEU A 234 -8.74 8.25 7.71
C LEU A 234 -7.61 9.29 7.67
N PHE A 235 -7.95 10.56 7.59
CA PHE A 235 -7.02 11.69 7.67
C PHE A 235 -7.09 12.32 9.06
N LEU A 236 -5.96 12.32 9.76
CA LEU A 236 -5.78 12.93 11.08
C LEU A 236 -5.03 14.25 10.89
N ASP A 237 -5.73 15.37 11.02
CA ASP A 237 -5.12 16.69 10.99
C ASP A 237 -4.66 17.11 12.40
N GLU A 238 -3.57 17.86 12.47
CA GLU A 238 -2.94 18.32 13.74
C GLU A 238 -2.57 17.15 14.69
N ILE A 239 -1.86 16.14 14.17
CA ILE A 239 -1.29 14.99 14.93
C ILE A 239 0.06 15.30 15.57
#